data_AF-A0A931LQF3-F1
#
_entry.id   AF-A0A931LQF3-F1
#
_cell.length_a   1.000
_cell.length_b   1.000
_cell.length_c   1.000
_cell.angle_alpha   90.00
_cell.angle_beta   90.00
_cell.angle_gamma   90.00
#
_symmetry.space_group_name_H-M   'P 1'
#
loop_
_entity.id
_entity.type
_entity.pdbx_description
1 polymer ?
#
loop_
_entity_poly.entity_id
_entity_poly.type
_entity_poly.pdbx_seq_one_letter_code
_entity_poly.pdbx_strand_id
1 'polypeptide(L)'
;MKINPDGKILGTFSTGGTTICDRGVAVTPQDNNVWVANSGGIVSRLDNNGNLLKVIPVGNFATGVAVDPAGKVWVTNLGSDNAMRIDPATNKVDFTVDFGPGARPYNYSDMTGTGLRTVARSGTWTVTFDSLAPNTAWRKVCWTSVEPSGTSVVISAASSNDKSNFPIRTPVQNCIDLGSSSSLNGQFILVQVKLNYPRLEGEGFGVSSIRN
;
A
#
# COMPACT_ATOMS: atom_id res chain seq x y z
N MET A 1 -15.78 9.88 13.08
CA MET A 1 -16.02 11.10 12.27
C MET A 1 -15.48 10.86 10.87
N LYS A 2 -16.05 11.50 9.83
CA LYS A 2 -15.53 11.48 8.46
C LYS A 2 -14.98 12.86 8.12
N ILE A 3 -13.82 12.88 7.47
CA ILE A 3 -13.06 14.10 7.19
C ILE A 3 -12.72 14.10 5.69
N ASN A 4 -12.88 15.24 5.03
CA ASN A 4 -12.43 15.44 3.65
C ASN A 4 -10.90 15.55 3.58
N PRO A 5 -10.29 15.37 2.39
CA PRO A 5 -8.85 15.56 2.18
C PRO A 5 -8.34 16.98 2.53
N ASP A 6 -9.23 17.98 2.50
CA ASP A 6 -8.94 19.37 2.90
C ASP A 6 -9.00 19.60 4.42
N GLY A 7 -9.24 18.55 5.21
CA GLY A 7 -9.36 18.61 6.66
C GLY A 7 -10.76 18.96 7.18
N LYS A 8 -11.74 19.20 6.32
CA LYS A 8 -13.11 19.53 6.75
C LYS A 8 -13.83 18.30 7.31
N ILE A 9 -14.42 18.43 8.50
CA ILE A 9 -15.32 17.39 9.05
C ILE A 9 -16.60 17.35 8.22
N LEU A 10 -16.89 16.20 7.64
CA LEU A 10 -18.11 15.92 6.89
C LEU A 10 -19.27 15.47 7.78
N GLY A 11 -18.95 14.82 8.91
CA GLY A 11 -19.95 14.33 9.84
C GLY A 11 -19.40 13.46 10.96
N THR A 12 -20.23 13.27 11.98
CA THR A 12 -20.05 12.29 13.05
C THR A 12 -21.15 11.24 12.94
N PHE A 13 -20.80 9.99 13.22
CA PHE A 13 -21.68 8.85 13.01
C PHE A 13 -21.61 7.95 14.23
N SER A 14 -22.75 7.44 14.66
CA SER A 14 -22.86 6.59 15.83
C SER A 14 -22.54 5.14 15.49
N THR A 15 -21.79 4.48 16.37
CA THR A 15 -21.57 3.03 16.36
C THR A 15 -22.63 2.34 17.25
N GLY A 16 -22.67 1.01 17.23
CA GLY A 16 -23.61 0.25 18.07
C GLY A 16 -23.17 0.06 19.52
N GLY A 17 -22.04 0.65 19.95
CA GLY A 17 -21.51 0.51 21.30
C GLY A 17 -22.24 1.42 22.29
N THR A 18 -22.50 0.93 23.51
CA THR A 18 -23.37 1.63 24.47
C THR A 18 -22.63 2.30 25.64
N THR A 19 -21.37 1.96 25.93
CA THR A 19 -20.68 2.50 27.15
C THR A 19 -19.15 2.46 27.15
N ILE A 20 -18.50 1.80 26.19
CA ILE A 20 -17.04 1.61 26.18
C ILE A 20 -16.47 2.20 24.88
N CYS A 21 -15.23 2.68 24.91
CA CYS A 21 -14.58 3.38 23.81
C CYS A 21 -14.47 2.54 22.51
N ASP A 22 -14.90 3.16 21.41
CA ASP A 22 -14.50 2.79 20.05
C ASP A 22 -12.98 3.00 19.91
N ARG A 23 -12.31 2.08 19.19
CA ARG A 23 -10.84 2.08 19.05
C ARG A 23 -10.42 2.02 17.60
N GLY A 24 -10.18 0.80 17.08
CA GLY A 24 -9.75 0.59 15.71
C GLY A 24 -10.86 0.85 14.70
N VAL A 25 -10.48 1.35 13.52
CA VAL A 25 -11.36 1.48 12.35
C VAL A 25 -10.68 0.92 11.11
N ALA A 26 -11.43 0.21 10.27
CA ALA A 26 -10.99 -0.28 8.98
C ALA A 26 -12.11 -0.16 7.93
N VAL A 27 -11.75 -0.23 6.66
CA VAL A 27 -12.71 -0.15 5.54
C VAL A 27 -12.51 -1.34 4.63
N THR A 28 -13.60 -2.05 4.31
CA THR A 28 -13.58 -3.11 3.30
C THR A 28 -13.65 -2.50 1.90
N PRO A 29 -12.66 -2.74 1.01
CA PRO A 29 -12.62 -2.10 -0.30
C PRO A 29 -13.70 -2.60 -1.27
N GLN A 30 -14.29 -3.78 -1.02
CA GLN A 30 -15.31 -4.38 -1.89
C GLN A 30 -16.64 -3.64 -1.84
N ASP A 31 -17.00 -3.08 -0.68
CA ASP A 31 -18.30 -2.46 -0.43
C ASP A 31 -18.21 -1.08 0.25
N ASN A 32 -17.00 -0.58 0.52
CA ASN A 32 -16.70 0.66 1.24
C ASN A 32 -17.34 0.73 2.64
N ASN A 33 -17.66 -0.41 3.24
CA ASN A 33 -18.21 -0.43 4.59
C ASN A 33 -17.11 -0.20 5.63
N VAL A 34 -17.48 0.53 6.67
CA VAL A 34 -16.61 0.91 7.78
C VAL A 34 -16.83 -0.05 8.94
N TRP A 35 -15.74 -0.58 9.47
CA TRP A 35 -15.73 -1.51 10.58
C TRP A 35 -15.07 -0.85 11.77
N VAL A 36 -15.75 -0.84 12.93
CA VAL A 36 -15.26 -0.18 14.13
C VAL A 36 -15.23 -1.18 15.28
N ALA A 37 -14.04 -1.41 15.84
CA ALA A 37 -13.88 -2.21 17.06
C ALA A 37 -14.28 -1.38 18.29
N ASN A 38 -15.11 -1.96 19.14
CA ASN A 38 -15.52 -1.36 20.40
C ASN A 38 -15.08 -2.25 21.57
N SER A 39 -14.43 -1.68 22.57
CA SER A 39 -13.92 -2.45 23.71
C SER A 39 -15.01 -3.09 24.58
N GLY A 40 -16.29 -2.79 24.36
CA GLY A 40 -17.44 -3.51 24.92
C GLY A 40 -17.73 -4.87 24.28
N GLY A 41 -16.86 -5.36 23.42
CA GLY A 41 -16.95 -6.72 22.88
C GLY A 41 -17.78 -6.84 21.61
N ILE A 42 -17.79 -5.77 20.81
CA ILE A 42 -18.47 -5.78 19.51
C ILE A 42 -17.57 -5.20 18.41
N VAL A 43 -17.90 -5.53 17.17
CA VAL A 43 -17.54 -4.78 15.98
C VAL A 43 -18.81 -4.20 15.36
N SER A 44 -18.83 -2.90 15.10
CA SER A 44 -19.89 -2.24 14.34
C SER A 44 -19.52 -2.20 12.86
N ARG A 45 -20.44 -2.57 11.98
CA ARG A 45 -20.36 -2.36 10.53
C ARG A 45 -21.28 -1.22 10.14
N LEU A 46 -20.74 -0.23 9.45
CA LEU A 46 -21.47 0.91 8.93
C LEU A 46 -21.28 1.00 7.42
N ASP A 47 -22.22 1.62 6.71
CA ASP A 47 -21.97 2.02 5.32
C ASP A 47 -21.11 3.29 5.24
N ASN A 48 -20.68 3.67 4.04
CA ASN A 48 -19.85 4.86 3.82
C ASN A 48 -20.59 6.19 4.06
N ASN A 49 -21.91 6.15 4.25
CA ASN A 49 -22.73 7.29 4.66
C ASN A 49 -22.90 7.34 6.19
N GLY A 50 -22.37 6.35 6.91
CA GLY A 50 -22.39 6.25 8.36
C GLY A 50 -23.66 5.63 8.94
N ASN A 51 -24.47 4.95 8.13
CA ASN A 51 -25.59 4.17 8.64
C ASN A 51 -25.09 2.87 9.27
N LEU A 52 -25.54 2.56 10.49
CA LEU A 52 -25.22 1.31 11.16
C LEU A 52 -25.91 0.13 10.47
N LEU A 53 -25.14 -0.76 9.85
CA LEU A 53 -25.62 -1.95 9.16
C LEU A 53 -25.72 -3.15 10.11
N LYS A 54 -24.73 -3.31 11.00
CA LYS A 54 -24.69 -4.46 11.91
C LYS A 54 -23.87 -4.20 13.17
N VAL A 55 -24.28 -4.85 14.25
CA VAL A 55 -23.48 -5.05 15.47
C VAL A 55 -23.15 -6.54 15.57
N ILE A 56 -21.86 -6.85 15.69
CA ILE A 56 -21.34 -8.22 15.67
C ILE A 56 -20.62 -8.48 16.99
N PRO A 57 -21.10 -9.43 17.81
CA PRO A 57 -20.40 -9.83 19.03
C PRO A 57 -19.03 -10.45 18.72
N VAL A 58 -18.03 -10.09 19.53
CA VAL A 58 -16.65 -10.60 19.46
C VAL A 58 -16.13 -10.87 20.88
N GLY A 59 -14.81 -10.93 21.09
CA GLY A 59 -14.21 -11.10 22.41
C GLY A 59 -14.14 -9.79 23.23
N ASN A 60 -13.81 -9.93 24.52
CA ASN A 60 -13.74 -8.83 25.47
C ASN A 60 -12.59 -7.87 25.15
N PHE A 61 -12.81 -6.57 25.39
CA PHE A 61 -11.81 -5.52 25.13
C PHE A 61 -11.26 -5.58 23.69
N ALA A 62 -12.14 -5.59 22.69
CA ALA A 62 -11.72 -5.42 21.29
C ALA A 62 -10.96 -4.09 21.11
N THR A 63 -9.80 -4.16 20.47
CA THR A 63 -8.88 -3.02 20.32
C THR A 63 -8.70 -2.60 18.88
N GLY A 64 -8.24 -3.52 18.05
CA GLY A 64 -7.94 -3.27 16.66
C GLY A 64 -8.88 -3.99 15.70
N VAL A 65 -9.08 -3.40 14.52
CA VAL A 65 -9.75 -4.06 13.39
C VAL A 65 -8.96 -3.81 12.11
N ALA A 66 -8.85 -4.82 11.25
CA ALA A 66 -8.15 -4.74 9.97
C ALA A 66 -8.84 -5.62 8.92
N VAL A 67 -8.55 -5.36 7.66
CA VAL A 67 -9.08 -6.13 6.53
C VAL A 67 -7.92 -6.86 5.86
N ASP A 68 -8.08 -8.16 5.65
CA ASP A 68 -7.08 -8.98 4.98
C ASP A 68 -7.23 -8.90 3.44
N PRO A 69 -6.25 -9.42 2.66
CA PRO A 69 -6.32 -9.38 1.20
C PRO A 69 -7.51 -10.14 0.59
N ALA A 70 -8.12 -11.08 1.32
CA ALA A 70 -9.32 -11.78 0.91
C ALA A 70 -10.61 -10.98 1.22
N GLY A 71 -10.48 -9.80 1.82
CA GLY A 71 -11.58 -8.95 2.24
C GLY A 71 -12.23 -9.37 3.55
N LYS A 72 -11.64 -10.31 4.30
CA LYS A 72 -12.15 -10.70 5.62
C LYS A 72 -11.71 -9.69 6.68
N VAL A 73 -12.56 -9.50 7.68
CA VAL A 73 -12.35 -8.53 8.74
C VAL A 73 -11.79 -9.25 9.95
N TRP A 74 -10.68 -8.78 10.49
CA TRP A 74 -10.04 -9.34 11.67
C TRP A 74 -10.10 -8.36 12.82
N VAL A 75 -10.41 -8.87 14.02
CA VAL A 75 -10.43 -8.10 15.26
C VAL A 75 -9.52 -8.77 16.29
N THR A 76 -8.80 -7.97 17.07
CA THR A 76 -8.05 -8.45 18.24
C THR A 76 -8.76 -8.09 19.52
N ASN A 77 -8.91 -9.07 20.41
CA ASN A 77 -9.63 -8.93 21.67
C ASN A 77 -8.62 -9.03 22.81
N LEU A 78 -8.22 -7.88 23.36
CA LEU A 78 -7.19 -7.81 24.38
C LEU A 78 -7.58 -8.55 25.66
N GLY A 79 -8.86 -8.47 26.05
CA GLY A 79 -9.35 -9.08 27.29
C GLY A 79 -9.68 -10.56 27.15
N SER A 80 -9.77 -11.06 25.92
CA SER A 80 -10.02 -12.49 25.63
C SER A 80 -8.79 -13.21 25.10
N ASP A 81 -7.62 -12.56 25.06
CA ASP A 81 -6.36 -13.14 24.61
C ASP A 81 -6.45 -13.83 23.24
N ASN A 82 -7.26 -13.30 22.32
CA ASN A 82 -7.53 -13.94 21.04
C ASN A 82 -7.72 -12.93 19.89
N ALA A 83 -7.74 -13.45 18.67
CA ALA A 83 -8.21 -12.75 17.48
C ALA A 83 -9.38 -13.50 16.84
N MET A 84 -10.31 -12.76 16.25
CA MET A 84 -11.47 -13.33 15.56
C MET A 84 -11.55 -12.79 14.14
N ARG A 85 -11.99 -13.64 13.21
CA ARG A 85 -12.27 -13.25 11.82
C ARG A 85 -13.78 -13.21 11.59
N ILE A 86 -14.24 -12.11 11.01
CA ILE A 86 -15.61 -11.85 10.61
C ILE A 86 -15.68 -11.96 9.08
N ASP A 87 -16.69 -12.67 8.60
CA ASP A 87 -17.07 -12.71 7.20
C ASP A 87 -18.03 -11.57 6.85
N PRO A 88 -17.64 -10.60 6.00
CA PRO A 88 -18.55 -9.53 5.57
C PRO A 88 -19.79 -10.01 4.83
N ALA A 89 -19.76 -11.19 4.18
CA ALA A 89 -20.91 -11.70 3.47
C ALA A 89 -22.04 -12.13 4.43
N THR A 90 -21.67 -12.65 5.60
CA THR A 90 -22.64 -13.22 6.56
C THR A 90 -22.77 -12.39 7.84
N ASN A 91 -21.85 -11.45 8.08
CA ASN A 91 -21.68 -10.71 9.33
C ASN A 91 -21.51 -11.62 10.56
N LYS A 92 -20.78 -12.72 10.40
CA LYS A 92 -20.54 -13.69 11.47
C LYS A 92 -19.05 -13.89 11.66
N VAL A 93 -18.67 -14.18 12.91
CA VAL A 93 -17.33 -14.71 13.21
C VAL A 93 -17.25 -16.12 12.62
N ASP A 94 -16.30 -16.35 11.71
CA ASP A 94 -16.09 -17.63 11.03
C ASP A 94 -14.78 -18.32 11.45
N PHE A 95 -13.95 -17.65 12.27
CA PHE A 95 -12.68 -18.17 12.75
C PHE A 95 -12.22 -17.48 14.03
N THR A 96 -11.52 -18.19 14.90
CA THR A 96 -10.94 -17.67 16.14
C THR A 96 -9.54 -18.25 16.33
N VAL A 97 -8.59 -17.40 16.71
CA VAL A 97 -7.22 -17.76 17.04
C VAL A 97 -7.01 -17.43 18.52
N ASP A 98 -6.81 -18.47 19.33
CA ASP A 98 -6.44 -18.33 20.73
C ASP A 98 -4.92 -18.14 20.84
N PHE A 99 -4.48 -17.08 21.52
CA PHE A 99 -3.06 -16.81 21.77
C PHE A 99 -2.58 -17.31 23.13
N GLY A 100 -3.50 -17.81 23.96
CA GLY A 100 -3.23 -18.29 25.30
C GLY A 100 -3.24 -17.21 26.38
N PRO A 101 -3.38 -17.60 27.66
CA PRO A 101 -3.59 -16.67 28.76
C PRO A 101 -2.49 -15.60 28.87
N GLY A 102 -2.91 -14.34 29.00
CA GLY A 102 -2.03 -13.20 29.20
C GLY A 102 -1.43 -12.61 27.92
N ALA A 103 -1.76 -13.13 26.73
CA ALA A 103 -1.26 -12.63 25.46
C ALA A 103 -1.61 -11.16 25.19
N ARG A 104 -2.80 -10.73 25.62
CA ARG A 104 -3.28 -9.33 25.61
C ARG A 104 -2.99 -8.59 24.30
N PRO A 105 -3.42 -9.12 23.13
CA PRO A 105 -3.07 -8.55 21.84
C PRO A 105 -3.59 -7.11 21.68
N TYR A 106 -2.71 -6.23 21.18
CA TYR A 106 -3.01 -4.84 20.89
C TYR A 106 -2.37 -4.43 19.56
N ASN A 107 -3.11 -3.77 18.67
CA ASN A 107 -2.55 -3.22 17.44
C ASN A 107 -3.09 -1.81 17.13
N TYR A 108 -2.33 -1.07 16.32
CA TYR A 108 -2.63 0.29 15.86
C TYR A 108 -2.43 0.46 14.33
N SER A 109 -2.30 -0.63 13.55
CA SER A 109 -1.83 -0.58 12.15
C SER A 109 -2.37 -1.74 11.28
N ASP A 110 -1.75 -2.01 10.13
CA ASP A 110 -2.11 -3.10 9.21
C ASP A 110 -1.65 -4.47 9.74
N MET A 111 -2.29 -4.95 10.81
CA MET A 111 -2.02 -6.30 11.34
C MET A 111 -2.25 -7.44 10.32
N THR A 112 -2.81 -7.15 9.14
CA THR A 112 -2.94 -8.09 8.02
C THR A 112 -1.77 -8.02 7.01
N GLY A 113 -0.83 -7.10 7.18
CA GLY A 113 0.33 -6.90 6.30
C GLY A 113 -0.04 -6.42 4.89
N THR A 114 -1.25 -5.89 4.69
CA THR A 114 -1.71 -5.39 3.38
C THR A 114 -0.83 -4.26 2.88
N GLY A 115 -0.35 -3.36 3.75
CA GLY A 115 0.56 -2.27 3.40
C GLY A 115 1.92 -2.79 2.91
N LEU A 116 2.43 -3.85 3.54
CA LEU A 116 3.67 -4.52 3.14
C LEU A 116 3.56 -5.28 1.81
N ARG A 117 2.35 -5.65 1.35
CA ARG A 117 2.14 -6.28 0.03
C ARG A 117 1.96 -5.26 -1.11
N THR A 118 1.77 -3.99 -0.77
CA THR A 118 1.60 -2.88 -1.73
C THR A 118 2.88 -2.08 -1.99
N VAL A 119 4.06 -2.53 -1.54
CA VAL A 119 5.32 -1.87 -1.94
C VAL A 119 5.38 -1.87 -3.47
N ALA A 120 5.55 -0.69 -4.07
CA ALA A 120 5.49 -0.52 -5.50
C ALA A 120 6.49 -1.46 -6.19
N ARG A 121 5.96 -2.42 -6.98
CA ARG A 121 6.74 -3.42 -7.73
C ARG A 121 7.57 -2.82 -8.86
N SER A 122 7.33 -1.55 -9.16
CA SER A 122 8.11 -0.75 -10.08
C SER A 122 8.11 0.69 -9.60
N GLY A 123 9.17 1.41 -9.86
CA GLY A 123 9.29 2.82 -9.48
C GLY A 123 10.20 3.55 -10.46
N THR A 124 9.97 4.85 -10.56
CA THR A 124 10.81 5.74 -11.36
C THR A 124 11.41 6.80 -10.46
N TRP A 125 12.72 6.97 -10.53
CA TRP A 125 13.44 8.06 -9.89
C TRP A 125 14.15 8.89 -10.96
N THR A 126 14.16 10.21 -10.80
CA THR A 126 14.83 11.13 -11.73
C THR A 126 15.75 12.07 -10.99
N VAL A 127 16.94 12.29 -11.55
CA VAL A 127 17.92 13.26 -11.08
C VAL A 127 18.39 14.12 -12.26
N THR A 128 18.64 15.40 -12.00
CA THR A 128 19.20 16.33 -12.99
C THR A 128 20.55 16.84 -12.52
N PHE A 129 21.57 16.71 -13.36
CA PHE A 129 22.89 17.29 -13.15
C PHE A 129 23.08 18.52 -14.05
N ASP A 130 23.89 19.48 -13.60
CA ASP A 130 24.19 20.74 -14.28
C ASP A 130 25.72 20.84 -14.43
N SER A 131 26.20 21.01 -15.66
CA SER A 131 27.63 21.18 -15.95
C SER A 131 28.11 22.62 -15.81
N LEU A 132 27.19 23.58 -15.62
CA LEU A 132 27.41 25.02 -15.62
C LEU A 132 27.87 25.59 -16.98
N ALA A 133 27.85 24.79 -18.05
CA ALA A 133 28.29 25.21 -19.37
C ALA A 133 27.31 24.73 -20.47
N PRO A 134 26.85 25.64 -21.36
CA PRO A 134 25.97 25.26 -22.46
C PRO A 134 26.65 24.26 -23.40
N ASN A 135 25.85 23.37 -23.99
CA ASN A 135 26.29 22.37 -24.97
C ASN A 135 27.37 21.41 -24.44
N THR A 136 27.41 21.18 -23.13
CA THR A 136 28.34 20.19 -22.55
C THR A 136 28.02 18.79 -23.11
N ALA A 137 29.06 18.11 -23.59
CA ALA A 137 28.95 16.75 -24.09
C ALA A 137 28.99 15.75 -22.92
N TRP A 138 27.83 15.23 -22.52
CA TRP A 138 27.75 14.17 -21.51
C TRP A 138 28.15 12.84 -22.13
N ARG A 139 29.26 12.27 -21.64
CA ARG A 139 29.89 11.09 -22.28
C ARG A 139 29.50 9.76 -21.69
N LYS A 140 29.23 9.70 -20.39
CA LYS A 140 28.95 8.44 -19.68
C LYS A 140 27.93 8.66 -18.58
N VAL A 141 27.09 7.65 -18.37
CA VAL A 141 26.26 7.52 -17.18
C VAL A 141 26.67 6.19 -16.52
N CYS A 142 27.07 6.27 -15.25
CA CYS A 142 27.61 5.14 -14.50
C CYS A 142 26.76 4.88 -13.27
N TRP A 143 26.51 3.61 -12.95
CA TRP A 143 25.81 3.21 -11.74
C TRP A 143 26.29 1.85 -11.24
N THR A 144 25.89 1.52 -10.01
CA THR A 144 25.97 0.16 -9.47
C THR A 144 24.55 -0.34 -9.22
N SER A 145 24.32 -1.64 -9.39
CA SER A 145 23.03 -2.27 -9.10
C SER A 145 23.21 -3.67 -8.55
N VAL A 146 22.27 -4.08 -7.70
CA VAL A 146 22.04 -5.47 -7.33
C VAL A 146 20.63 -5.80 -7.78
N GLU A 147 20.50 -6.67 -8.77
CA GLU A 147 19.23 -7.01 -9.40
C GLU A 147 18.90 -8.48 -9.08
N PRO A 148 18.04 -8.74 -8.07
CA PRO A 148 17.56 -10.09 -7.80
C PRO A 148 16.88 -10.72 -9.03
N SER A 149 16.76 -12.05 -9.03
CA SER A 149 16.16 -12.79 -10.14
C SER A 149 14.77 -12.25 -10.51
N GLY A 150 14.56 -12.00 -11.81
CA GLY A 150 13.31 -11.45 -12.32
C GLY A 150 13.13 -9.95 -12.09
N THR A 151 14.18 -9.21 -11.68
CA THR A 151 14.15 -7.75 -11.55
C THR A 151 15.09 -7.09 -12.56
N SER A 152 14.87 -5.81 -12.86
CA SER A 152 15.80 -5.05 -13.69
C SER A 152 15.89 -3.57 -13.33
N VAL A 153 17.05 -2.97 -13.53
CA VAL A 153 17.24 -1.52 -13.56
C VAL A 153 17.39 -1.06 -15.02
N VAL A 154 16.53 -0.13 -15.47
CA VAL A 154 16.65 0.49 -16.79
C VAL A 154 16.94 1.98 -16.63
N ILE A 155 18.06 2.44 -17.18
CA ILE A 155 18.47 3.85 -17.14
C ILE A 155 18.22 4.49 -18.49
N SER A 156 17.64 5.69 -18.48
CA SER A 156 17.52 6.54 -19.66
C SER A 156 17.97 7.96 -19.36
N ALA A 157 18.48 8.67 -20.36
CA ALA A 157 18.97 10.03 -20.20
C ALA A 157 18.48 10.96 -21.31
N ALA A 158 18.41 12.25 -21.01
CA ALA A 158 18.17 13.34 -21.96
C ALA A 158 18.93 14.58 -21.51
N SER A 159 19.38 15.42 -22.45
CA SER A 159 20.08 16.68 -22.14
C SER A 159 19.22 17.92 -22.47
N SER A 160 19.55 19.04 -21.85
CA SER A 160 18.89 20.32 -22.09
C SER A 160 19.86 21.47 -21.86
N ASN A 161 19.71 22.60 -22.55
CA ASN A 161 20.41 23.84 -22.19
C ASN A 161 19.56 24.76 -21.30
N ASP A 162 18.25 24.52 -21.19
CA ASP A 162 17.31 25.43 -20.50
C ASP A 162 16.70 24.83 -19.23
N LYS A 163 17.05 23.58 -18.87
CA LYS A 163 16.55 22.81 -17.72
C LYS A 163 15.06 22.46 -17.75
N SER A 164 14.32 22.95 -18.73
CA SER A 164 12.86 22.84 -18.82
C SER A 164 12.42 21.84 -19.89
N ASN A 165 13.16 21.78 -21.00
CA ASN A 165 12.89 20.91 -22.13
C ASN A 165 13.95 19.81 -22.22
N PHE A 166 13.58 18.62 -21.77
CA PHE A 166 14.37 17.40 -21.98
C PHE A 166 13.70 16.59 -23.09
N PRO A 167 14.29 16.50 -24.30
CA PRO A 167 13.74 15.72 -25.40
C PRO A 167 13.73 14.20 -25.07
N ILE A 168 13.30 13.38 -26.03
CA ILE A 168 13.11 11.93 -25.89
C ILE A 168 14.25 11.29 -25.10
N ARG A 169 13.90 10.69 -23.95
CA ARG A 169 14.85 9.97 -23.11
C ARG A 169 15.29 8.69 -23.83
N THR A 170 16.58 8.56 -24.05
CA THR A 170 17.16 7.37 -24.69
C THR A 170 17.71 6.42 -23.61
N PRO A 171 17.46 5.11 -23.71
CA PRO A 171 18.13 4.13 -22.86
C PRO A 171 19.66 4.25 -22.97
N VAL A 172 20.35 4.13 -21.84
CA VAL A 172 21.82 4.19 -21.77
C VAL A 172 22.37 2.92 -21.13
N GLN A 173 23.59 2.56 -21.50
CA GLN A 173 24.30 1.40 -20.94
C GLN A 173 25.31 1.82 -19.86
N ASN A 174 25.56 0.93 -18.89
CA ASN A 174 26.37 1.26 -17.72
C ASN A 174 27.82 1.56 -18.08
N CYS A 175 28.26 2.79 -17.83
CA CYS A 175 29.62 3.27 -18.08
C CYS A 175 30.11 3.12 -19.53
N ILE A 176 29.20 2.92 -20.48
CA ILE A 176 29.50 2.89 -21.91
C ILE A 176 29.48 4.33 -22.44
N ASP A 177 30.39 4.62 -23.37
CA ASP A 177 30.42 5.91 -24.06
C ASP A 177 29.14 6.09 -24.87
N LEU A 178 28.45 7.20 -24.66
CA LEU A 178 27.20 7.56 -25.32
C LEU A 178 27.45 8.04 -26.78
N GLY A 179 28.70 8.02 -27.22
CA GLY A 179 29.12 8.36 -28.58
C GLY A 179 29.37 9.86 -28.75
N SER A 180 29.78 10.23 -29.96
CA SER A 180 30.02 11.63 -30.35
C SER A 180 28.79 12.29 -30.97
N SER A 181 27.66 11.60 -31.07
CA SER A 181 26.40 12.18 -31.58
C SER A 181 25.87 13.22 -30.59
N SER A 182 25.43 14.37 -31.08
CA SER A 182 24.97 15.52 -30.30
C SER A 182 23.70 15.31 -29.46
N SER A 183 23.17 14.08 -29.39
CA SER A 183 21.88 13.75 -28.79
C SER A 183 21.81 13.97 -27.28
N LEU A 184 22.96 14.02 -26.60
CA LEU A 184 23.06 14.32 -25.17
C LEU A 184 23.98 15.52 -24.88
N ASN A 185 24.08 16.47 -25.82
CA ASN A 185 24.75 17.73 -25.55
C ASN A 185 23.79 18.71 -24.88
N GLY A 186 24.20 19.32 -23.79
CA GLY A 186 23.40 20.31 -23.07
C GLY A 186 24.02 20.65 -21.71
N GLN A 187 23.71 21.82 -21.17
CA GLN A 187 24.14 22.19 -19.82
C GLN A 187 23.63 21.22 -18.75
N PHE A 188 22.39 20.76 -18.89
CA PHE A 188 21.75 19.84 -17.97
C PHE A 188 21.65 18.45 -18.56
N ILE A 189 21.79 17.42 -17.73
CA ILE A 189 21.39 16.05 -18.06
C ILE A 189 20.39 15.55 -17.02
N LEU A 190 19.23 15.08 -17.49
CA LEU A 190 18.27 14.37 -16.68
C LEU A 190 18.49 12.88 -16.87
N VAL A 191 18.76 12.19 -15.76
CA VAL A 191 18.88 10.73 -15.70
C VAL A 191 17.64 10.17 -15.00
N GLN A 192 16.97 9.24 -15.66
CA GLN A 192 15.84 8.51 -15.13
C GLN A 192 16.23 7.05 -14.89
N VAL A 193 16.01 6.60 -13.66
CA VAL A 193 16.14 5.21 -13.23
C VAL A 193 14.74 4.62 -13.14
N LYS A 194 14.50 3.52 -13.86
CA LYS A 194 13.27 2.72 -13.74
C LYS A 194 13.61 1.36 -13.13
N LEU A 195 12.99 1.05 -12.00
CA LEU A 195 13.02 -0.26 -11.35
C LEU A 195 11.86 -1.09 -11.89
N ASN A 196 12.13 -2.28 -12.42
CA ASN A 196 11.09 -3.21 -12.87
C ASN A 196 11.15 -4.52 -12.10
N TYR A 197 9.98 -5.02 -11.73
CA TYR A 197 9.73 -6.40 -11.34
C TYR A 197 8.64 -6.96 -12.29
N PRO A 198 9.01 -7.55 -13.45
CA PRO A 198 8.03 -8.23 -14.30
C PRO A 198 7.29 -9.34 -13.54
N ARG A 199 6.00 -9.46 -13.82
CA ARG A 199 5.21 -10.62 -13.40
C ARG A 199 5.80 -11.86 -14.08
N LEU A 200 6.26 -12.84 -13.31
CA LEU A 200 6.57 -14.16 -13.88
C LEU A 200 5.27 -14.72 -14.47
N GLU A 201 5.26 -15.03 -15.77
CA GLU A 201 4.16 -15.76 -16.39
C GLU A 201 4.00 -17.10 -15.66
N GLY A 202 2.86 -17.31 -14.99
CA GLY A 202 2.60 -18.50 -14.17
C GLY A 202 1.98 -18.21 -12.80
N GLU A 203 2.19 -17.01 -12.25
CA GLU A 203 1.53 -16.56 -11.01
C GLU A 203 0.17 -15.91 -11.34
N GLY A 204 -0.70 -16.71 -11.96
CA GLY A 204 -2.15 -16.48 -11.87
C GLY A 204 -2.63 -17.09 -10.57
N PHE A 205 -3.50 -16.38 -9.83
CA PHE A 205 -4.36 -17.05 -8.86
C PHE A 205 -5.25 -18.01 -9.64
N GLY A 206 -4.80 -19.25 -9.82
CA GLY A 206 -5.60 -20.35 -10.29
C GLY A 206 -6.58 -20.71 -9.19
N VAL A 207 -7.76 -20.10 -9.20
CA VAL A 207 -8.93 -20.71 -8.56
C VAL A 207 -9.29 -21.90 -9.43
N SER A 208 -8.68 -23.05 -9.19
CA SER A 208 -9.27 -24.31 -9.63
C SER A 208 -10.31 -24.68 -8.58
N SER A 209 -11.57 -24.60 -8.97
CA SER A 209 -12.67 -25.15 -8.19
C SER A 209 -12.45 -26.65 -8.05
N ILE A 210 -12.35 -27.13 -6.80
CA ILE A 210 -12.55 -28.55 -6.51
C ILE A 210 -14.00 -28.67 -6.05
N ARG A 211 -14.86 -29.11 -6.96
CA ARG A 211 -16.13 -29.74 -6.59
C ARG A 211 -15.84 -31.22 -6.38
N ASN A 212 -16.29 -31.75 -5.25
CA ASN A 212 -16.95 -33.05 -5.20
C ASN A 212 -18.36 -32.80 -4.66
#